data_AF-A0A2D5YMN0-F1
#
_entry.id   AF-A0A2D5YMN0-F1
#
_cell.length_a   1.000
_cell.length_b   1.000
_cell.length_c   1.000
_cell.angle_alpha   90.00
_cell.angle_beta   90.00
_cell.angle_gamma   90.00
#
_symmetry.space_group_name_H-M   'P 1'
#
loop_
_entity.id
_entity.type
_entity.pdbx_description
1 polymer ?
#
loop_
_entity_poly.entity_id
_entity_poly.type
_entity_poly.pdbx_seq_one_letter_code
_entity_poly.pdbx_strand_id
1 'polypeptide(L)'
;MDSQYIKSLKEGREIDYQKLEEYYVETLYKGVLFYEELAKNALNSNVKHVMLLHENDLAALFIDSFIRKLRSKGWKIISPEESYRDPMLGRFPRKLLNQGSGRVNALAVDRQYQGLLRSGLEDEQTLDKIFKSYKITK
;
A
#
# COMPACT_ATOMS: atom_id res chain seq x y z
N MET A 1 7.87 -3.22 7.48
CA MET A 1 8.15 -1.84 7.96
C MET A 1 8.32 -1.83 9.48
N ASP A 2 7.30 -2.28 10.21
CA ASP A 2 7.30 -2.29 11.69
C ASP A 2 8.44 -3.11 12.31
N SER A 3 8.79 -4.26 11.69
CA SER A 3 9.92 -5.11 12.13
C SER A 3 11.23 -4.34 12.31
N GLN A 4 11.55 -3.40 11.42
CA GLN A 4 12.76 -2.59 11.52
C GLN A 4 12.68 -1.49 12.58
N TYR A 5 11.50 -0.92 12.79
CA TYR A 5 11.26 0.02 13.87
C TYR A 5 11.47 -0.66 15.22
N ILE A 6 10.82 -1.81 15.45
CA ILE A 6 10.96 -2.61 16.66
C ILE A 6 12.41 -3.07 16.86
N LYS A 7 13.09 -3.50 15.80
CA LYS A 7 14.51 -3.88 15.88
C LYS A 7 15.38 -2.70 16.32
N SER A 8 15.14 -1.51 15.79
CA SER A 8 15.90 -0.30 16.13
C SER A 8 15.72 0.09 17.60
N LEU A 9 14.49 -0.01 18.12
CA LEU A 9 14.20 0.21 19.54
C LEU A 9 14.94 -0.80 20.43
N LYS A 10 14.92 -2.08 20.07
CA LYS A 10 15.60 -3.15 20.84
C LYS A 10 17.12 -2.98 20.88
N GLU A 11 17.69 -2.40 19.83
CA GLU A 11 19.13 -2.09 19.73
C GLU A 11 19.50 -0.76 20.40
N GLY A 12 18.53 -0.03 20.96
CA GLY A 12 18.77 1.26 21.61
C GLY A 12 19.17 2.39 20.65
N ARG A 13 18.86 2.26 19.36
CA ARG A 13 19.16 3.29 18.36
C ARG A 13 18.25 4.49 18.53
N GLU A 14 18.79 5.70 18.36
CA GLU A 14 17.98 6.92 18.37
C GLU A 14 17.15 6.97 17.08
N ILE A 15 15.84 7.22 17.21
CA ILE A 15 14.89 7.22 16.09
C ILE A 15 14.49 8.64 15.73
N ASP A 16 14.72 9.02 14.48
CA ASP A 16 14.17 10.22 13.86
C ASP A 16 12.71 9.95 13.43
N TYR A 17 11.77 10.30 14.31
CA TYR A 17 10.34 10.05 14.08
C TYR A 17 9.78 10.80 12.87
N GLN A 18 10.33 11.96 12.52
CA GLN A 18 9.89 12.71 11.34
C GLN A 18 10.23 11.92 10.05
N LYS A 19 11.44 11.37 9.97
CA LYS A 19 11.83 10.53 8.82
C LYS A 19 11.12 9.18 8.82
N LEU A 20 10.82 8.63 9.99
CA LEU A 20 10.04 7.40 10.12
C LEU A 20 8.60 7.59 9.61
N GLU A 21 7.97 8.72 9.96
CA GLU A 21 6.65 9.11 9.46
C GLU A 21 6.69 9.28 7.93
N GLU A 22 7.65 10.04 7.41
CA GLU A 22 7.81 10.25 5.97
C GLU A 22 8.01 8.92 5.23
N TYR A 23 8.88 8.05 5.74
CA TYR A 23 9.08 6.71 5.21
C TYR A 23 7.76 5.91 5.14
N TYR A 24 7.01 5.86 6.23
CA TYR A 24 5.76 5.11 6.30
C TYR A 24 4.72 5.66 5.31
N VAL A 25 4.45 6.98 5.39
CA VAL A 25 3.43 7.66 4.60
C VAL A 25 3.74 7.61 3.11
N GLU A 26 4.97 7.93 2.70
CA GLU A 26 5.35 7.93 1.29
C GLU A 26 5.40 6.52 0.70
N THR A 27 5.83 5.52 1.49
CA THR A 27 5.85 4.13 1.02
C THR A 27 4.45 3.61 0.78
N LEU A 28 3.51 3.81 1.72
CA LEU A 28 2.12 3.42 1.50
C LEU A 28 1.47 4.19 0.34
N TYR A 29 1.74 5.48 0.23
CA TYR A 29 1.19 6.31 -0.84
C TYR A 29 1.68 5.87 -2.22
N LYS A 30 2.95 5.45 -2.35
CA LYS A 30 3.46 4.83 -3.59
C LYS A 30 2.71 3.55 -3.95
N GLY A 31 2.36 2.74 -2.95
CA GLY A 31 1.53 1.55 -3.15
C GLY A 31 0.14 1.89 -3.70
N VAL A 32 -0.49 2.94 -3.15
CA VAL A 32 -1.79 3.44 -3.65
C VAL A 32 -1.70 3.86 -5.12
N LEU A 33 -0.68 4.65 -5.46
CA LEU A 33 -0.49 5.10 -6.85
C LEU A 33 -0.25 3.94 -7.81
N PHE A 34 0.55 2.96 -7.41
CA PHE A 34 0.82 1.79 -8.24
C PHE A 34 -0.47 1.03 -8.60
N TYR A 35 -1.33 0.75 -7.61
CA TYR A 35 -2.57 -0.01 -7.87
C TYR A 35 -3.63 0.80 -8.61
N GLU A 36 -3.63 2.12 -8.45
CA GLU A 36 -4.46 3.01 -9.26
C GLU A 36 -4.00 3.05 -10.72
N GLU A 37 -2.70 3.13 -10.97
CA GLU A 37 -2.13 3.04 -12.32
C GLU A 37 -2.38 1.67 -12.95
N LEU A 38 -2.25 0.58 -12.18
CA LEU A 38 -2.58 -0.76 -12.66
C LEU A 38 -4.06 -0.85 -13.04
N ALA A 39 -4.97 -0.30 -12.24
CA ALA A 39 -6.41 -0.28 -12.56
C ALA A 39 -6.67 0.52 -13.85
N LYS A 40 -6.06 1.69 -14.00
CA LYS A 40 -6.18 2.49 -15.23
C LYS A 40 -5.68 1.73 -16.45
N ASN A 41 -4.48 1.15 -16.37
CA ASN A 41 -3.81 0.55 -17.52
C ASN A 41 -4.38 -0.82 -17.91
N ALA A 42 -4.76 -1.64 -16.93
CA ALA A 42 -5.27 -2.98 -17.19
C ALA A 42 -6.80 -3.00 -17.33
N LEU A 43 -7.50 -2.21 -16.51
CA LEU A 43 -8.97 -2.24 -16.43
C LEU A 43 -9.64 -1.11 -17.24
N ASN A 44 -8.89 -0.11 -17.69
CA ASN A 44 -9.41 1.12 -18.30
C ASN A 44 -10.44 1.81 -17.37
N SER A 45 -10.20 1.76 -16.05
CA SER A 45 -11.08 2.36 -15.05
C SER A 45 -10.30 2.81 -13.82
N ASN A 46 -10.79 3.87 -13.19
CA ASN A 46 -10.50 4.11 -11.78
C ASN A 46 -11.41 3.20 -10.95
N VAL A 47 -10.91 2.67 -9.84
CA VAL A 47 -11.68 1.77 -8.98
C VAL A 47 -11.66 2.24 -7.54
N LYS A 48 -12.64 1.81 -6.77
CA LYS A 48 -12.66 2.00 -5.32
C LYS A 48 -11.73 0.97 -4.68
N HIS A 49 -10.57 1.43 -4.21
CA HIS A 49 -9.57 0.57 -3.59
C HIS A 49 -9.94 0.22 -2.15
N VAL A 50 -9.56 -0.99 -1.73
CA VAL A 50 -9.54 -1.41 -0.34
C VAL A 50 -8.08 -1.65 0.03
N MET A 51 -7.64 -1.00 1.12
CA MET A 51 -6.30 -1.21 1.66
C MET A 51 -6.40 -2.06 2.93
N LEU A 52 -5.68 -3.17 2.94
CA LEU A 52 -5.46 -3.97 4.14
C LEU A 52 -4.19 -3.48 4.84
N LEU A 53 -4.30 -3.14 6.11
CA LEU A 53 -3.18 -2.78 6.98
C LEU A 53 -3.17 -3.71 8.19
N HIS A 54 -1.98 -3.99 8.70
CA HIS A 54 -1.83 -4.63 10.00
C HIS A 54 -1.95 -3.58 11.11
N GLU A 55 -2.61 -3.95 12.20
CA GLU A 55 -2.56 -3.17 13.44
C GLU A 55 -1.16 -3.36 14.07
N ASN A 56 -0.37 -2.29 14.08
CA ASN A 56 0.98 -2.24 14.64
C ASN A 56 1.34 -0.81 15.06
N ASP A 57 2.50 -0.63 15.69
CA ASP A 57 2.93 0.64 16.25
C ASP A 57 3.02 1.73 15.17
N LEU A 58 3.61 1.43 14.00
CA LEU A 58 3.69 2.41 12.92
C LEU A 58 2.32 2.84 12.41
N ALA A 59 1.36 1.91 12.30
CA ALA A 59 -0.01 2.26 11.94
C ALA A 59 -0.66 3.15 13.02
N ALA A 60 -0.52 2.79 14.30
CA ALA A 60 -1.03 3.60 15.40
C ALA A 60 -0.43 5.02 15.43
N LEU A 61 0.86 5.14 15.14
CA LEU A 61 1.57 6.42 15.13
C LEU A 61 1.20 7.30 13.93
N PHE A 62 1.04 6.72 12.74
CA PHE A 62 1.07 7.50 11.48
C PHE A 62 -0.15 7.34 10.58
N ILE A 63 -1.17 6.56 10.97
CA ILE A 63 -2.38 6.38 10.14
C ILE A 63 -3.08 7.71 9.84
N ASP A 64 -3.13 8.62 10.81
CA ASP A 64 -3.76 9.94 10.68
C ASP A 64 -3.02 10.80 9.63
N SER A 65 -1.69 10.78 9.65
CA SER A 65 -0.86 11.46 8.65
C SER A 65 -0.98 10.83 7.26
N PHE A 66 -1.10 9.51 7.17
CA PHE A 66 -1.37 8.84 5.90
C PHE A 66 -2.74 9.23 5.33
N ILE A 67 -3.79 9.27 6.17
CA ILE A 67 -5.13 9.73 5.76
C ILE A 67 -5.09 11.20 5.31
N ARG A 68 -4.36 12.07 6.01
CA ARG A 68 -4.15 13.47 5.57
C ARG A 68 -3.45 13.54 4.21
N LYS A 69 -2.41 12.75 3.98
CA LYS A 69 -1.72 12.66 2.69
C LYS A 69 -2.69 12.28 1.57
N LEU A 70 -3.49 11.24 1.77
CA LEU A 70 -4.51 10.81 0.81
C LEU A 70 -5.49 11.95 0.48
N ARG A 71 -6.10 12.56 1.50
CA ARG A 71 -7.05 13.68 1.32
C ARG A 71 -6.41 14.87 0.60
N SER A 72 -5.17 15.22 0.94
CA SER A 72 -4.42 16.32 0.28
C SER A 72 -4.15 16.06 -1.20
N LYS A 73 -4.20 14.80 -1.63
CA LYS A 73 -4.01 14.37 -3.02
C LYS A 73 -5.33 14.07 -3.73
N GLY A 74 -6.46 14.47 -3.13
CA GLY A 74 -7.79 14.34 -3.74
C GLY A 74 -8.47 12.98 -3.54
N TRP A 75 -7.86 12.07 -2.76
CA TRP A 75 -8.49 10.79 -2.42
C TRP A 75 -9.62 10.99 -1.43
N LYS A 76 -10.71 10.23 -1.61
CA LYS A 76 -11.83 10.17 -0.68
C LYS A 76 -11.74 8.89 0.14
N ILE A 77 -11.81 9.02 1.46
CA ILE A 77 -11.97 7.87 2.35
C ILE A 77 -13.46 7.55 2.40
N ILE A 78 -13.81 6.33 2.01
CA ILE A 78 -15.19 5.85 1.88
C ILE A 78 -15.39 4.61 2.74
N SER A 79 -16.64 4.19 2.92
CA SER A 79 -16.95 2.97 3.68
C SER A 79 -16.60 1.71 2.89
N PRO A 80 -16.33 0.58 3.57
CA PRO A 80 -16.14 -0.71 2.92
C PRO A 80 -17.33 -1.11 2.02
N GLU A 81 -18.57 -0.88 2.46
CA GLU A 81 -19.78 -1.19 1.69
C GLU A 81 -19.83 -0.41 0.38
N GLU A 82 -19.42 0.85 0.40
CA GLU A 82 -19.33 1.65 -0.81
C GLU A 82 -18.24 1.11 -1.75
N SER A 83 -17.08 0.72 -1.22
CA SER A 83 -15.97 0.18 -2.02
C SER A 83 -16.33 -1.15 -2.70
N TYR A 84 -17.05 -2.04 -2.00
CA TYR A 84 -17.45 -3.36 -2.53
C TYR A 84 -18.54 -3.28 -3.60
N ARG A 85 -19.23 -2.15 -3.72
CA ARG A 85 -20.20 -1.89 -4.79
C ARG A 85 -19.56 -1.31 -6.05
N ASP A 86 -18.23 -1.27 -6.14
CA ASP A 86 -17.54 -0.86 -7.36
C ASP A 86 -17.95 -1.76 -8.54
N PRO A 87 -18.51 -1.20 -9.63
CA PRO A 87 -19.05 -2.00 -10.73
C PRO A 87 -17.96 -2.76 -11.50
N MET A 88 -16.72 -2.26 -11.52
CA MET A 88 -15.60 -2.93 -12.17
C MET A 88 -15.07 -4.10 -11.34
N LEU A 89 -15.11 -3.98 -10.01
CA LEU A 89 -14.65 -5.01 -9.09
C LEU A 89 -15.76 -5.97 -8.61
N GLY A 90 -17.01 -5.76 -9.03
CA GLY A 90 -18.14 -6.64 -8.74
C GLY A 90 -18.09 -8.00 -9.47
N ARG A 91 -17.32 -8.09 -10.56
CA ARG A 91 -17.06 -9.37 -11.24
C ARG A 91 -15.91 -10.09 -10.52
N PHE A 92 -16.19 -11.28 -10.00
CA PHE A 92 -15.13 -12.12 -9.45
C PHE A 92 -14.20 -12.60 -10.56
N PRO A 93 -12.87 -12.53 -10.37
CA PRO A 93 -11.90 -13.02 -11.34
C PRO A 93 -12.04 -14.53 -11.50
N ARG A 94 -11.88 -15.03 -12.73
CA ARG A 94 -11.97 -16.47 -13.04
C ARG A 94 -10.79 -17.23 -12.48
N LYS A 95 -9.61 -16.60 -12.47
CA LYS A 95 -8.40 -17.17 -11.87
C LYS A 95 -8.13 -16.45 -10.55
N LEU A 96 -8.46 -17.11 -9.44
CA LEU A 96 -7.95 -16.69 -8.14
C LEU A 96 -6.44 -16.90 -8.15
N LEU A 97 -5.69 -15.82 -7.95
CA LEU A 97 -4.24 -15.91 -7.83
C LEU A 97 -3.92 -16.51 -6.46
N ASN A 98 -3.15 -17.61 -6.43
CA ASN A 98 -2.78 -18.37 -5.22
C ASN A 98 -1.86 -17.59 -4.23
N GLN A 99 -1.81 -16.26 -4.28
CA GLN A 99 -0.72 -15.44 -3.74
C GLN A 99 -1.20 -14.15 -3.05
N GLY A 100 -2.45 -14.09 -2.57
CA GLY A 100 -2.94 -12.94 -1.80
C GLY A 100 -2.97 -11.62 -2.58
N SER A 101 -3.09 -11.68 -3.91
CA SER A 101 -3.20 -10.48 -4.75
C SER A 101 -4.64 -9.94 -4.69
N GLY A 102 -4.78 -8.62 -4.65
CA GLY A 102 -6.06 -7.93 -4.69
C GLY A 102 -6.87 -8.18 -5.97
N ARG A 103 -8.10 -7.64 -6.01
CA ARG A 103 -9.01 -7.82 -7.15
C ARG A 103 -8.50 -7.17 -8.43
N VAL A 104 -7.84 -6.01 -8.33
CA VAL A 104 -7.32 -5.27 -9.49
C VAL A 104 -6.31 -6.10 -10.28
N ASN A 105 -5.36 -6.70 -9.58
CA ASN A 105 -4.32 -7.57 -10.12
C ASN A 105 -4.90 -8.87 -10.69
N ALA A 106 -5.86 -9.50 -10.01
CA ALA A 106 -6.52 -10.69 -10.54
C ALA A 106 -7.28 -10.41 -11.85
N LEU A 107 -8.00 -9.28 -11.91
CA LEU A 107 -8.69 -8.86 -13.15
C LEU A 107 -7.71 -8.43 -14.25
N ALA A 108 -6.56 -7.84 -13.89
CA ALA A 108 -5.50 -7.54 -14.85
C ALA A 108 -4.94 -8.82 -15.50
N VAL A 109 -4.76 -9.90 -14.73
CA VAL A 109 -4.38 -11.22 -15.26
C VAL A 109 -5.46 -11.80 -16.17
N ASP A 110 -6.74 -11.71 -15.78
CA ASP A 110 -7.85 -12.16 -16.62
C ASP A 110 -7.93 -11.41 -17.96
N ARG A 111 -7.41 -10.17 -18.01
CA ARG A 111 -7.26 -9.35 -19.22
C ARG A 111 -5.92 -9.53 -19.93
N GLN A 112 -5.10 -10.49 -19.51
CA GLN A 112 -3.80 -10.78 -20.10
C GLN A 112 -2.85 -9.57 -20.11
N TYR A 113 -2.95 -8.70 -19.09
CA TYR A 113 -2.08 -7.54 -18.95
C TYR A 113 -0.60 -7.97 -18.84
N GLN A 114 0.27 -7.34 -19.62
CA GLN A 114 1.70 -7.70 -19.73
C GLN A 114 2.63 -6.85 -18.85
N GLY A 115 2.10 -5.84 -18.14
CA GLY A 115 2.88 -4.99 -17.25
C GLY A 115 3.06 -5.58 -15.85
N LEU A 116 3.68 -4.79 -14.96
CA LEU A 116 3.87 -5.17 -13.57
C LEU A 116 2.53 -5.32 -12.84
N LEU A 117 2.37 -6.41 -12.09
CA LEU A 117 1.15 -6.73 -11.35
C LEU A 117 1.26 -6.46 -9.84
N ARG A 118 2.46 -6.14 -9.36
CA ARG A 118 2.78 -5.92 -7.94
C ARG A 118 3.73 -4.75 -7.80
N SER A 119 3.56 -3.99 -6.72
CA SER A 119 4.38 -2.80 -6.46
C SER A 119 5.78 -3.17 -5.96
N GLY A 120 5.93 -4.36 -5.36
CA GLY A 120 7.13 -4.77 -4.64
C GLY A 120 7.22 -4.18 -3.23
N LEU A 121 6.32 -3.26 -2.86
CA LEU A 121 6.25 -2.67 -1.52
C LEU A 121 5.57 -3.60 -0.50
N GLU A 122 5.18 -4.80 -0.94
CA GLU A 122 4.70 -5.87 -0.07
C GLU A 122 5.83 -6.83 0.35
N ASP A 123 7.03 -6.68 -0.22
CA ASP A 123 8.21 -7.51 0.06
C ASP A 123 9.08 -6.89 1.18
N GLU A 124 9.42 -7.69 2.18
CA GLU A 124 10.16 -7.22 3.35
C GLU A 124 11.57 -6.73 2.99
N GLN A 125 12.28 -7.42 2.08
CA GLN A 125 13.64 -7.01 1.69
C GLN A 125 13.65 -5.67 0.96
N THR A 126 12.63 -5.41 0.15
CA THR A 126 12.43 -4.13 -0.52
C THR A 126 12.16 -3.03 0.50
N LEU A 127 11.26 -3.26 1.45
CA LEU A 127 10.98 -2.31 2.53
C LEU A 127 12.22 -2.04 3.40
N ASP A 128 13.04 -3.04 3.67
CA ASP A 128 14.29 -2.89 4.42
C ASP A 128 15.30 -1.99 3.72
N LYS A 129 15.42 -2.11 2.39
CA LYS A 129 16.28 -1.23 1.58
C LYS A 129 15.78 0.21 1.62
N ILE A 130 14.46 0.41 1.53
CA ILE A 130 13.85 1.73 1.62
C ILE A 130 14.05 2.30 3.04
N PHE A 131 13.78 1.54 4.10
CA PHE A 131 14.01 2.00 5.47
C PHE A 131 15.45 2.53 5.68
N LYS A 132 16.45 1.81 5.15
CA LYS A 132 17.85 2.24 5.21
C LYS A 132 18.12 3.53 4.43
N SER A 133 17.47 3.74 3.28
CA SER A 133 17.69 4.95 2.47
C SER A 133 17.19 6.22 3.14
N TYR A 134 16.18 6.11 4.01
CA TYR A 134 15.65 7.24 4.78
C TYR A 134 16.56 7.66 5.95
N LYS A 135 17.58 6.89 6.34
CA LYS A 135 18.49 7.24 7.47
C LYS A 135 17.71 7.59 8.75
N ILE A 136 16.74 6.75 9.10
CA ILE A 136 15.81 6.93 10.23
C ILE A 136 16.53 6.82 11.58
N THR A 137 17.55 5.97 11.68
CA THR A 137 18.26 5.72 12.94
C THR A 137 19.66 6.32 12.92
N LYS A 138 20.10 6.81 14.08
CA LYS A 138 21.51 7.17 14.34
C LYS A 138 22.18 6.11 15.21
#